data_AF-A0A077LA50-F1
#
_entry.id   AF-A0A077LA50-F1
#
_cell.length_a   1.000
_cell.length_b   1.000
_cell.length_c   1.000
_cell.angle_alpha   90.00
_cell.angle_beta   90.00
_cell.angle_gamma   90.00
#
_symmetry.space_group_name_H-M   'P 1'
#
loop_
_entity.id
_entity.type
_entity.pdbx_description
1 polymer ?
#
loop_
_entity_poly.entity_id
_entity_poly.type
_entity_poly.pdbx_seq_one_letter_code
_entity_poly.pdbx_strand_id
1 'polypeptide(L)' 'LTAAHCDRSSIYMYIGMHDKKVTFDDEQGRSPKEKYFYNCSNNFTTWDKDVMLIRLDHPVNYSEHIAPL' A
#
# COMPACT_ATOMS: atom_id res chain seq x y z
N LEU A 1 -3.95 1.60 -2.14
CA LEU A 1 -4.34 0.72 -3.25
C LEU A 1 -3.07 0.25 -3.94
N THR A 2 -2.95 -1.02 -4.31
CA THR A 2 -1.77 -1.55 -5.03
C THR A 2 -2.15 -2.73 -5.93
N ALA A 3 -1.21 -3.25 -6.71
CA ALA A 3 -1.40 -4.46 -7.51
C ALA A 3 -1.35 -5.74 -6.64
N ALA A 4 -2.14 -6.75 -6.98
CA ALA A 4 -2.19 -8.01 -6.23
C ALA A 4 -0.94 -8.87 -6.46
N HIS A 5 -0.35 -8.85 -7.65
CA HIS A 5 0.89 -9.58 -7.94
C HIS A 5 2.11 -9.04 -7.16
N CYS A 6 1.99 -7.85 -6.55
CA CYS A 6 3.01 -7.29 -5.67
C CYS A 6 2.93 -7.84 -4.24
N ASP A 7 1.97 -8.72 -3.91
CA ASP A 7 1.86 -9.32 -2.58
C ASP A 7 3.10 -10.13 -2.18
N ARG A 8 3.49 -9.98 -0.92
CA ARG A 8 4.66 -10.61 -0.30
C ARG A 8 4.38 -10.90 1.18
N SER A 9 5.12 -11.84 1.76
CA SER A 9 5.01 -12.19 3.19
C SER A 9 5.27 -10.99 4.11
N SER A 10 6.21 -10.12 3.74
CA SER A 10 6.47 -8.85 4.43
C SER A 10 6.41 -7.70 3.43
N ILE A 11 5.64 -6.67 3.77
CA ILE A 11 5.53 -5.42 3.05
C ILE A 11 5.74 -4.30 4.07
N TYR A 12 6.65 -3.38 3.76
CA TYR A 12 6.80 -2.13 4.50
C TYR A 12 6.58 -0.97 3.54
N MET A 13 5.64 -0.10 3.88
CA MET A 13 5.22 1.02 3.05
C MET A 13 5.85 2.30 3.59
N TYR A 14 6.56 3.03 2.74
CA TYR A 14 7.08 4.36 3.03
C TYR A 14 6.17 5.40 2.38
N ILE A 15 5.58 6.28 3.19
CA ILE A 15 4.62 7.29 2.75
C ILE A 15 5.24 8.67 3.02
N GLY A 16 5.18 9.57 2.04
CA GLY A 16 5.91 10.86 2.09
C GLY A 16 7.37 10.79 1.65
N MET A 17 7.83 9.65 1.11
CA MET A 17 9.20 9.47 0.64
C MET A 17 9.42 10.12 -0.73
N HIS A 18 10.55 10.81 -0.89
CA HIS A 18 11.04 11.30 -2.19
C HIS A 18 12.33 10.58 -2.64
N ASP A 19 13.33 10.48 -1.76
CA ASP A 19 14.60 9.78 -2.01
C ASP A 19 14.76 8.61 -1.02
N LYS A 20 15.04 7.41 -1.53
CA LYS A 20 15.25 6.19 -0.74
C LYS A 20 16.49 6.24 0.16
N LYS A 21 17.42 7.16 -0.11
CA LYS A 21 18.67 7.32 0.67
C LYS A 21 18.56 8.40 1.74
N VAL A 22 17.45 9.14 1.78
CA VAL A 22 17.24 10.26 2.71
C VAL A 22 15.96 9.99 3.49
N THR A 23 16.03 10.08 4.81
CA THR A 23 14.83 10.04 5.66
C THR A 23 14.31 11.46 5.84
N PHE A 24 13.07 11.70 5.40
CA PHE A 24 12.39 12.97 5.59
C PHE A 24 11.74 13.05 6.98
N ASP A 25 11.58 14.26 7.51
CA ASP A 25 11.04 14.49 8.86
C ASP A 25 9.56 14.11 8.98
N ASP A 26 8.81 14.18 7.89
CA ASP A 26 7.40 13.81 7.82
C ASP A 26 7.14 12.43 7.17
N GLU A 27 8.19 11.69 6.80
CA GLU A 27 8.07 10.33 6.26
C GLU A 27 7.47 9.38 7.30
N GLN A 28 6.51 8.57 6.88
CA GLN A 28 5.80 7.64 7.75
C GLN A 28 5.83 6.21 7.21
N GLY A 29 6.37 5.30 8.03
CA GLY A 29 6.42 3.87 7.74
C GLY A 29 5.19 3.11 8.24
N ARG A 30 4.64 2.20 7.42
CA ARG A 30 3.43 1.42 7.74
C ARG A 30 3.57 -0.03 7.33
N SER A 31 3.00 -0.92 8.15
CA SER A 31 2.81 -2.33 7.77
C SER A 31 1.34 -2.60 7.42
N PRO A 32 1.05 -3.57 6.55
CA PRO A 32 -0.31 -4.04 6.34
C PRO A 32 -0.88 -4.66 7.62
N LYS A 33 -2.02 -4.15 8.09
CA LYS A 33 -2.85 -4.84 9.08
C LYS A 33 -3.66 -5.95 8.44
N GLU A 34 -4.29 -5.63 7.31
CA GLU A 34 -5.13 -6.53 6.53
C GLU A 34 -4.88 -6.27 5.04
N LYS A 35 -5.01 -7.33 4.25
CA LYS A 35 -4.89 -7.32 2.79
C LYS A 35 -6.18 -7.90 2.21
N TYR A 36 -6.84 -7.16 1.34
CA TYR A 36 -8.06 -7.61 0.67
C TYR A 36 -7.80 -7.78 -0.82
N PHE A 37 -8.14 -8.96 -1.32
CA PHE A 37 -8.02 -9.33 -2.72
C PHE A 37 -9.41 -9.32 -3.36
N TYR A 38 -9.46 -8.94 -4.64
CA TYR A 38 -10.70 -8.96 -5.40
C TYR A 38 -11.12 -10.41 -5.72
N ASN A 39 -12.26 -10.86 -5.17
CA ASN A 39 -12.70 -12.27 -5.27
C ASN A 39 -14.14 -12.46 -5.79
N CYS A 40 -14.69 -11.47 -6.50
CA CYS A 40 -16.14 -11.42 -6.80
C CYS A 40 -16.64 -12.36 -7.91
N SER A 41 -15.77 -12.93 -8.75
CA SER A 41 -16.20 -13.83 -9.84
C SER A 41 -15.07 -14.74 -10.29
N ASN A 42 -15.38 -16.00 -10.60
CA ASN A 42 -14.41 -16.99 -11.09
C ASN A 42 -14.09 -16.86 -12.59
N ASN A 43 -14.81 -16.02 -13.33
CA ASN A 43 -14.64 -15.88 -14.78
C ASN A 43 -13.49 -14.95 -15.18
N PHE A 44 -12.88 -14.27 -14.22
CA PHE A 44 -11.77 -13.36 -14.44
C PHE A 44 -10.43 -14.06 -14.22
N THR A 45 -9.49 -13.79 -15.11
CA THR A 45 -8.10 -14.23 -15.00
C THR A 45 -7.41 -13.54 -13.81
N THR A 46 -6.17 -13.96 -13.51
CA THR A 46 -5.35 -13.32 -12.49
C THR A 46 -5.06 -11.86 -12.79
N TRP A 47 -4.91 -11.49 -14.07
CA TRP A 47 -4.59 -10.13 -14.50
C TRP A 47 -5.80 -9.19 -14.46
N ASP A 48 -7.01 -9.74 -14.68
CA ASP A 48 -8.26 -8.99 -14.56
C ASP A 48 -8.55 -8.55 -13.11
N LYS A 49 -7.85 -9.15 -12.13
CA LYS A 49 -8.03 -8.94 -10.69
C LYS A 49 -6.76 -8.51 -10.00
N ASP A 50 -5.83 -7.91 -10.74
CA ASP A 50 -4.51 -7.53 -10.23
C ASP A 50 -4.57 -6.26 -9.36
N VAL A 51 -5.39 -6.31 -8.33
CA VAL A 51 -5.66 -5.22 -7.40
C VAL A 51 -5.79 -5.76 -5.98
N MET A 52 -5.15 -5.07 -5.05
CA MET A 52 -5.16 -5.37 -3.63
C MET A 52 -5.36 -4.08 -2.82
N LEU A 53 -6.29 -4.13 -1.88
CA LEU A 53 -6.47 -3.10 -0.86
C LEU A 53 -5.66 -3.49 0.37
N ILE A 54 -4.91 -2.53 0.90
CA ILE A 54 -4.16 -2.68 2.15
C ILE A 54 -4.78 -1.76 3.18
N ARG A 55 -5.18 -2.32 4.32
CA ARG A 55 -5.46 -1.55 5.54
C ARG A 55 -4.14 -1.33 6.28
N LEU A 56 -3.79 -0.08 6.55
CA LEU A 56 -2.61 0.25 7.36
C LEU A 56 -2.82 -0.18 8.82
N ASP A 57 -1.74 -0.60 9.48
CA ASP A 57 -1.66 -0.89 10.93
C ASP A 57 -2.09 0.30 11.80
N HIS A 58 -1.83 1.52 11.34
CA HIS A 58 -2.30 2.78 11.93
C HIS A 58 -2.44 3.87 10.86
N PRO A 59 -3.31 4.88 11.06
CA PRO A 59 -3.49 5.97 10.10
C PRO A 59 -2.19 6.77 9.91
N VAL A 60 -2.03 7.42 8.76
CA VAL A 60 -0.99 8.44 8.55
C VAL A 60 -1.56 9.82 8.81
N ASN A 61 -0.71 10.72 9.32
CA ASN A 61 -1.05 12.13 9.44
C ASN A 61 -0.75 12.86 8.13
N TYR A 62 -1.61 13.83 7.78
CA TYR A 62 -1.36 14.74 6.68
C TYR A 62 -0.11 15.58 6.94
N SER A 63 0.64 15.86 5.88
CA SER A 63 1.83 16.70 5.90
C SER A 63 2.07 17.34 4.52
N GLU A 64 3.18 18.07 4.35
CA GLU A 64 3.58 18.63 3.07
C GLU A 64 3.75 17.52 2.00
N HIS A 65 4.28 16.35 2.39
CA HIS A 65 4.52 15.23 1.48
C HIS A 65 3.47 14.10 1.55
N ILE A 66 2.44 14.21 2.41
CA ILE A 66 1.44 13.15 2.62
C ILE A 66 0.01 13.69 2.48
N ALA A 67 -0.66 13.24 1.40
CA ALA A 67 -2.09 13.40 1.16
C ALA A 67 -2.63 12.20 0.34
N PRO A 68 -3.92 11.84 0.48
CA PRO A 68 -4.53 10.82 -0.36
C PRO A 68 -4.75 11.36 -1.79
N LEU A 69 -4.83 10.42 -2.74
CA LEU A 69 -5.26 10.68 -4.11
C LEU A 69 -6.72 10.26 -4.30
#